data_AF-R5LFM2-F1
#
_entry.id   AF-R5LFM2-F1
#
_cell.length_a   1.000
_cell.length_b   1.000
_cell.length_c   1.000
_cell.angle_alpha   90.00
_cell.angle_beta   90.00
_cell.angle_gamma   90.00
#
_symmetry.space_group_name_H-M   'P 1'
#
loop_
_entity.id
_entity.type
_entity.pdbx_description
1 polymer ?
#
loop_
_entity_poly.entity_id
_entity_poly.type
_entity_poly.pdbx_seq_one_letter_code
_entity_poly.pdbx_strand_id
1 'polypeptide(L)'
;MAQGKIVVETIELENAAKKIDSLADTYHENYTKLYDYVKMLGDMSWQGKDNEAFTNQINQFRNDFENMEHIVRDYADFLRKTSSGYKTTQNYIKDGAERNLATSI
;
A
#
# COMPACT_ATOMS: atom_id res chain seq x y z
N MET A 1 10.66 31.40 -17.03
CA MET A 1 9.64 30.34 -16.87
C MET A 1 10.28 29.22 -16.07
N ALA A 2 9.76 28.89 -14.89
CA ALA A 2 10.34 27.86 -14.04
C ALA A 2 10.13 26.49 -14.71
N GLN A 3 11.17 25.95 -15.35
CA GLN A 3 11.25 24.53 -15.69
C GLN A 3 11.48 23.75 -14.38
N GLY A 4 10.44 23.70 -13.54
CA GLY A 4 10.46 22.94 -12.30
C GLY A 4 10.57 21.46 -12.63
N LYS A 5 11.70 20.86 -12.30
CA LYS A 5 11.98 19.43 -12.48
C LYS A 5 11.10 18.61 -11.52
N ILE A 6 9.89 18.25 -11.94
CA ILE A 6 8.93 17.39 -11.19
C ILE A 6 9.41 15.90 -11.15
N VAL A 7 10.69 15.63 -11.41
CA VAL A 7 11.25 14.26 -11.40
C VAL A 7 11.42 13.76 -9.96
N VAL A 8 11.90 14.62 -9.06
CA VAL A 8 12.18 14.25 -7.67
C VAL A 8 10.89 13.90 -6.94
N GLU A 9 9.82 14.69 -7.12
CA GLU A 9 8.52 14.42 -6.47
C GLU A 9 7.89 13.10 -6.91
N THR A 10 7.98 12.73 -8.19
CA THR A 10 7.42 11.45 -8.66
C THR A 10 8.12 10.22 -8.10
N ILE A 11 9.44 10.31 -7.87
CA ILE A 11 10.20 9.18 -7.31
C ILE A 11 9.89 8.99 -5.83
N GLU A 12 9.69 10.09 -5.09
CA GLU A 12 9.28 10.04 -3.69
C GLU A 12 7.90 9.39 -3.52
N LEU A 13 6.94 9.70 -4.40
CA LEU A 13 5.62 9.05 -4.42
C LEU A 13 5.72 7.53 -4.64
N GLU A 14 6.58 7.10 -5.57
CA GLU A 14 6.81 5.68 -5.85
C GLU A 14 7.50 4.96 -4.69
N ASN A 15 8.48 5.61 -4.07
CA ASN A 15 9.18 5.07 -2.91
C ASN A 15 8.22 4.95 -1.71
N ALA A 16 7.38 5.95 -1.49
CA ALA A 16 6.35 5.91 -0.45
C ALA A 16 5.36 4.77 -0.68
N ALA A 17 4.86 4.60 -1.91
CA ALA A 17 3.96 3.49 -2.28
C ALA A 17 4.59 2.12 -2.00
N LYS A 18 5.85 1.91 -2.39
CA LYS A 18 6.59 0.66 -2.10
C LYS A 18 6.76 0.41 -0.61
N LYS A 19 7.03 1.46 0.17
CA LYS A 19 7.16 1.34 1.62
C LYS A 19 5.82 0.94 2.26
N ILE A 20 4.71 1.50 1.77
CA ILE A 20 3.37 1.14 2.24
C ILE A 20 3.05 -0.32 1.91
N ASP A 21 3.36 -0.80 0.69
CA ASP A 21 3.18 -2.24 0.36
C ASP A 21 3.94 -3.13 1.35
N SER A 22 5.22 -2.84 1.60
CA SER A 22 6.03 -3.65 2.52
C SER A 22 5.48 -3.66 3.95
N LEU A 23 4.92 -2.53 4.41
CA LEU A 23 4.23 -2.45 5.69
C LEU A 23 2.92 -3.24 5.68
N ALA A 24 2.16 -3.21 4.58
CA ALA A 24 0.95 -3.99 4.41
C ALA A 24 1.23 -5.50 4.41
N ASP A 25 2.30 -5.93 3.74
CA ASP A 25 2.74 -7.33 3.73
C ASP A 25 3.16 -7.78 5.13
N THR A 26 3.95 -6.96 5.84
CA THR A 26 4.33 -7.23 7.24
C THR A 26 3.11 -7.32 8.15
N TYR A 27 2.14 -6.42 7.96
CA TYR A 27 0.89 -6.42 8.71
C TYR A 27 0.07 -7.69 8.45
N HIS A 28 -0.04 -8.10 7.18
CA HIS A 28 -0.67 -9.33 6.74
C HIS A 28 -0.07 -10.58 7.41
N GLU A 29 1.26 -10.68 7.37
CA GLU A 29 1.97 -11.77 8.02
C GLU A 29 1.71 -11.80 9.54
N ASN A 30 1.70 -10.64 10.20
CA ASN A 30 1.54 -10.56 11.65
C ASN A 30 0.16 -11.00 12.10
N TYR A 31 -0.92 -10.55 11.45
CA TYR A 31 -2.25 -10.99 11.84
C TYR A 31 -2.50 -12.46 11.45
N THR A 32 -1.90 -12.95 10.37
CA THR A 32 -1.97 -14.37 10.00
C THR A 32 -1.31 -15.24 11.08
N LYS A 33 -0.09 -14.87 11.51
CA LYS A 33 0.61 -15.55 12.62
C LYS A 33 -0.19 -15.52 13.92
N LEU A 34 -0.88 -14.41 14.22
CA LEU A 34 -1.78 -14.32 15.37
C LEU A 34 -2.86 -15.41 15.32
N TYR A 35 -3.56 -15.56 14.19
CA TYR A 35 -4.59 -16.59 14.05
C TYR A 35 -4.04 -18.01 14.13
N ASP A 36 -2.86 -18.26 13.55
CA ASP A 36 -2.18 -19.55 13.67
C ASP A 36 -1.85 -19.87 15.13
N TYR A 37 -1.34 -18.91 15.90
CA TYR A 37 -1.07 -19.10 17.33
C TYR A 37 -2.33 -19.35 18.14
N VAL A 38 -3.41 -18.62 17.87
CA VAL A 38 -4.71 -18.84 18.55
C VAL A 38 -5.22 -20.25 18.29
N LYS A 39 -5.11 -20.73 17.04
CA LYS A 39 -5.47 -22.10 16.68
C LYS A 39 -4.61 -23.12 17.42
N MET A 40 -3.29 -22.95 17.41
CA MET A 40 -2.35 -23.85 18.11
C MET A 40 -2.63 -23.94 19.62
N LEU A 41 -3.03 -22.82 20.26
CA LEU A 41 -3.38 -22.81 21.68
C LEU A 41 -4.60 -23.70 22.00
N GLY A 42 -5.61 -23.69 21.12
CA GLY A 42 -6.78 -24.57 21.25
C GLY A 42 -6.44 -26.05 21.01
N ASP A 43 -5.51 -26.32 20.10
CA ASP A 43 -5.10 -27.69 19.76
C ASP A 43 -4.21 -28.35 20.83
N MET A 44 -3.36 -27.57 21.53
CA MET A 44 -2.30 -28.13 22.37
C MET A 44 -2.71 -28.47 23.81
N SER A 45 -3.40 -27.58 24.54
CA SER A 45 -3.66 -27.80 25.97
C SER A 45 -4.78 -26.95 26.57
N TRP A 46 -5.16 -25.83 25.95
CA TRP A 46 -6.15 -24.91 26.52
C TRP A 46 -7.50 -25.14 25.83
N GLN A 47 -8.18 -26.20 26.22
CA GLN A 47 -9.52 -26.54 25.71
C GLN A 47 -10.60 -26.11 26.71
N GLY A 48 -11.80 -25.84 26.19
CA GLY A 48 -12.98 -25.49 26.99
C GLY A 48 -13.46 -24.06 26.77
N LYS A 49 -14.50 -23.68 27.53
CA LYS A 49 -15.27 -22.45 27.30
C LYS A 49 -14.46 -21.17 27.28
N ASP A 50 -13.38 -21.10 28.07
CA ASP A 50 -12.52 -19.91 28.13
C ASP A 50 -11.72 -19.72 26.84
N ASN A 51 -11.17 -20.81 26.29
CA ASN A 51 -10.46 -20.79 25.01
C ASN A 51 -11.40 -20.51 23.85
N GLU A 52 -12.62 -21.08 23.86
CA GLU A 52 -13.65 -20.79 22.87
C GLU A 52 -14.01 -19.29 22.89
N ALA A 53 -14.22 -18.71 24.08
CA ALA A 53 -14.52 -17.28 24.22
C ALA A 53 -13.37 -16.41 23.70
N PHE A 54 -12.13 -16.72 24.06
CA PHE A 54 -10.95 -16.01 23.59
C PHE A 54 -10.79 -16.10 22.07
N THR A 55 -10.88 -17.30 21.50
CA THR A 55 -10.76 -17.54 20.06
C THR A 55 -11.86 -16.82 19.29
N ASN A 56 -13.10 -16.88 19.76
CA ASN A 56 -14.22 -16.17 19.16
C ASN A 56 -14.01 -14.66 19.18
N GLN A 57 -13.49 -14.11 20.26
CA GLN A 57 -13.20 -12.68 20.35
C GLN A 57 -12.10 -12.26 19.37
N ILE A 58 -11.02 -13.03 19.22
CA ILE A 58 -9.97 -12.74 18.24
C ILE A 58 -10.53 -12.81 16.81
N ASN A 59 -11.35 -13.83 16.50
CA ASN A 59 -11.96 -13.98 15.18
C ASN A 59 -12.87 -12.80 14.78
N GLN A 60 -13.46 -12.08 15.74
CA GLN A 60 -14.27 -10.89 15.44
C GLN A 60 -13.45 -9.75 14.82
N PHE A 61 -12.15 -9.69 15.07
CA PHE A 61 -11.26 -8.67 14.50
C PHE A 61 -10.79 -8.99 13.08
N ARG A 62 -11.10 -10.16 12.51
CA ARG A 62 -10.61 -10.58 11.20
C ARG A 62 -10.94 -9.55 10.11
N ASN A 63 -12.19 -9.11 10.07
CA ASN A 63 -12.63 -8.12 9.11
C ASN A 63 -11.90 -6.79 9.29
N ASP A 64 -11.60 -6.38 10.53
CA ASP A 64 -10.89 -5.13 10.80
C ASP A 64 -9.44 -5.18 10.28
N PHE A 65 -8.75 -6.31 10.47
CA PHE A 65 -7.42 -6.52 9.91
C PHE A 65 -7.44 -6.48 8.37
N GLU A 66 -8.36 -7.24 7.75
CA GLU A 66 -8.48 -7.28 6.29
C GLU A 66 -8.84 -5.90 5.71
N ASN A 67 -9.73 -5.14 6.37
CA ASN A 67 -10.10 -3.78 5.98
C ASN A 67 -8.91 -2.81 6.09
N MET A 68 -8.14 -2.88 7.17
CA MET A 68 -6.97 -2.01 7.33
C MET A 68 -5.93 -2.29 6.25
N GLU A 69 -5.66 -3.56 5.93
CA GLU A 69 -4.78 -3.96 4.84
C GLU A 69 -5.27 -3.39 3.49
N HIS A 70 -6.57 -3.50 3.20
CA HIS A 70 -7.15 -2.96 1.98
C HIS A 70 -6.96 -1.44 1.87
N ILE A 71 -7.26 -0.70 2.94
CA ILE A 71 -7.14 0.76 2.97
C ILE A 71 -5.71 1.22 2.70
N VAL A 72 -4.71 0.55 3.29
CA VAL A 72 -3.31 0.95 3.07
C VAL A 72 -2.84 0.60 1.66
N ARG A 73 -3.29 -0.51 1.08
CA ARG A 73 -2.97 -0.87 -0.31
C ARG A 73 -3.62 0.09 -1.31
N ASP A 74 -4.88 0.48 -1.09
CA ASP A 74 -5.56 1.51 -1.89
C ASP A 74 -4.79 2.84 -1.88
N TYR A 75 -4.25 3.21 -0.72
CA TYR A 75 -3.46 4.42 -0.60
C TYR A 75 -2.12 4.32 -1.36
N ALA A 76 -1.44 3.16 -1.32
CA ALA A 76 -0.25 2.93 -2.14
C ALA A 76 -0.57 3.04 -3.64
N ASP A 77 -1.71 2.51 -4.08
CA ASP A 77 -2.17 2.63 -5.48
C ASP A 77 -2.52 4.07 -5.87
N PHE A 78 -3.11 4.84 -4.95
CA PHE A 78 -3.34 6.26 -5.16
C PHE A 78 -2.02 7.02 -5.42
N LEU A 79 -0.97 6.75 -4.64
CA LEU A 79 0.35 7.37 -4.83
C LEU A 79 0.97 6.97 -6.19
N ARG A 80 0.85 5.70 -6.60
CA ARG A 80 1.31 5.24 -7.93
C ARG A 80 0.58 5.94 -9.06
N LYS A 81 -0.76 6.02 -8.98
CA LYS A 81 -1.60 6.73 -9.97
C LYS A 81 -1.22 8.19 -10.07
N THR A 82 -0.97 8.84 -8.94
CA THR A 82 -0.53 10.23 -8.88
C THR A 82 0.85 10.42 -9.53
N SER A 83 1.83 9.58 -9.20
CA SER A 83 3.16 9.58 -9.86
C SER A 83 3.03 9.43 -11.38
N SER A 84 2.23 8.45 -11.84
CA SER A 84 1.99 8.22 -13.26
C SER A 84 1.38 9.43 -13.97
N GLY A 85 0.39 10.10 -13.35
CA GLY A 85 -0.21 11.32 -13.88
C GLY A 85 0.80 12.45 -14.06
N TYR A 86 1.69 12.66 -13.08
CA TYR A 86 2.77 13.63 -13.18
C TYR A 86 3.77 13.29 -14.29
N LYS A 87 4.20 12.03 -14.40
CA LYS A 87 5.12 11.58 -15.46
C LYS A 87 4.52 11.79 -16.85
N THR A 88 3.26 11.42 -17.04
CA THR A 88 2.53 11.64 -18.30
C THR A 88 2.48 13.12 -18.65
N THR A 89 2.15 13.99 -17.69
CA THR A 89 2.11 15.45 -17.90
C THR A 89 3.48 16.01 -18.29
N GLN A 90 4.56 15.57 -17.63
CA GLN A 90 5.92 15.98 -17.96
C GLN A 90 6.31 15.59 -19.39
N ASN A 91 5.99 14.37 -19.81
CA ASN A 91 6.26 13.91 -21.17
C ASN A 91 5.51 14.75 -22.20
N TYR A 92 4.22 15.04 -21.97
CA TYR A 92 3.45 15.91 -22.89
C TYR A 92 4.06 17.31 -23.04
N ILE A 93 4.52 17.92 -21.94
CA ILE A 93 5.17 19.24 -21.98
C ILE A 93 6.48 19.17 -22.75
N LYS A 94 7.30 18.13 -22.50
CA LYS A 94 8.57 17.91 -23.21
C LYS A 94 8.34 17.76 -24.72
N ASP A 95 7.43 16.88 -25.12
CA ASP A 95 7.13 16.61 -26.54
C ASP A 95 6.52 17.83 -27.25
N GLY A 96 5.75 18.66 -26.52
CA GLY A 96 5.25 19.93 -27.01
C GLY A 96 6.35 20.97 -27.21
N ALA A 97 7.30 21.05 -26.27
CA ALA A 97 8.45 21.95 -26.38
C ALA A 97 9.38 21.56 -27.54
N GLU A 98 9.67 20.26 -27.71
CA GLU A 98 10.49 19.75 -28.82
C GLU A 98 9.85 20.07 -30.18
N ARG A 99 8.53 19.89 -30.33
CA ARG A 99 7.81 20.26 -31.56
C ARG A 99 7.91 21.75 -31.88
N ASN A 100 7.70 22.62 -30.89
CA ASN A 100 7.77 24.06 -31.11
C ASN A 100 9.18 24.54 -31.52
N LEU A 101 10.23 23.92 -30.97
CA LEU A 101 11.61 24.19 -31.38
C LEU A 101 11.87 23.73 -32.82
N ALA A 102 11.34 22.59 -33.24
CA ALA A 102 11.51 22.06 -34.59
C ALA A 102 10.81 22.89 -35.68
N THR A 103 9.68 23.54 -35.37
CA THR A 103 8.95 24.41 -36.31
C THR A 103 9.46 25.86 -36.36
N SER A 104 10.39 26.24 -35.47
CA SER A 104 10.95 27.60 -35.40
C SER A 104 12.29 27.74 -36.16
N ILE A 105 12.69 26.71 -36.91
CA ILE A 105 13.87 26.65 -37.80
C ILE A 105 13.37 26.52 -39.23
#